data_AF-A0AAX0XTW6-F1
#
_entry.id   AF-A0AAX0XTW6-F1
#
_cell.length_a   1.000
_cell.length_b   1.000
_cell.length_c   1.000
_cell.angle_alpha   90.00
_cell.angle_beta   90.00
_cell.angle_gamma   90.00
#
_symmetry.space_group_name_H-M   'P 1'
#
loop_
_entity.id
_entity.type
_entity.pdbx_description
1 polymer ?
#
loop_
_entity_poly.entity_id
_entity_poly.type
_entity_poly.pdbx_seq_one_letter_code
_entity_poly.pdbx_strand_id
1 'polypeptide(L)'
;MRTLTPWIPLGLALLCGPANAASELDRPAQQAKLDAACQQAQQQLVEQGKQQRIDACIKAGGKAAKCQQEFASFGQREGNKRPDLNNLAPCQQADAYRKSYRQ
;
A
#
# COMPACT_ATOMS: atom_id res chain seq x y z
N MET A 1 -69.07 -20.21 -21.16
CA MET A 1 -68.13 -21.34 -21.26
C MET A 1 -66.77 -20.89 -20.76
N ARG A 2 -66.09 -21.76 -20.01
CA ARG A 2 -64.97 -21.49 -19.10
C ARG A 2 -63.72 -20.95 -19.82
N THR A 3 -63.11 -19.92 -19.23
CA THR A 3 -61.77 -19.40 -19.50
C THR A 3 -60.71 -20.44 -19.13
N LEU A 4 -59.85 -20.80 -20.09
CA LEU A 4 -58.67 -21.65 -19.87
C LEU A 4 -57.45 -20.74 -19.65
N THR A 5 -57.08 -20.57 -18.40
CA THR A 5 -55.82 -19.97 -17.95
C THR A 5 -54.74 -21.06 -17.97
N PRO A 6 -53.64 -20.93 -18.73
CA PRO A 6 -52.53 -21.86 -18.60
C PRO A 6 -51.75 -21.57 -17.32
N TRP A 7 -51.63 -22.59 -16.47
CA TRP A 7 -50.72 -22.63 -15.33
C TRP A 7 -49.28 -22.37 -15.80
N ILE A 8 -48.69 -21.29 -15.31
CA ILE A 8 -47.25 -21.02 -15.39
C ILE A 8 -46.59 -21.91 -14.33
N PRO A 9 -45.78 -22.92 -14.69
CA PRO A 9 -45.01 -23.64 -13.70
C PRO A 9 -43.94 -22.68 -13.15
N LEU A 10 -43.94 -22.60 -11.83
CA LEU A 10 -42.97 -21.96 -10.96
C LEU A 10 -41.58 -22.59 -11.19
N GLY A 11 -40.91 -22.20 -12.27
CA GLY A 11 -39.57 -22.62 -12.63
C GLY A 11 -38.54 -21.56 -12.25
N LEU A 12 -38.54 -21.11 -10.99
CA LEU A 12 -37.47 -20.26 -10.46
C LEU A 12 -36.24 -21.14 -10.19
N ALA A 13 -35.60 -21.63 -11.26
CA ALA A 13 -34.25 -22.14 -11.21
C ALA A 13 -33.29 -20.94 -11.10
N LEU A 14 -33.32 -20.27 -9.94
CA LEU A 14 -32.26 -19.36 -9.52
C LEU A 14 -31.07 -20.26 -9.12
N LEU A 15 -30.38 -20.78 -10.14
CA LEU A 15 -29.12 -21.48 -9.96
C LEU A 15 -28.16 -20.49 -9.27
N CYS A 16 -27.76 -20.88 -8.05
CA CYS A 16 -26.56 -20.43 -7.38
C CYS A 16 -25.39 -20.33 -8.38
N GLY A 17 -25.14 -19.13 -8.90
CA GLY A 17 -23.81 -18.75 -9.37
C GLY A 17 -22.97 -18.41 -8.14
N PRO A 18 -21.81 -19.05 -7.93
CA PRO A 18 -21.02 -18.82 -6.72
C PRO A 18 -20.59 -17.37 -6.67
N ALA A 19 -20.97 -16.70 -5.58
CA ALA A 19 -20.47 -15.39 -5.17
C ALA A 19 -18.98 -15.47 -4.77
N ASN A 20 -18.10 -15.86 -5.70
CA ASN A 20 -16.65 -16.01 -5.47
C ASN A 20 -15.79 -15.13 -6.39
N ALA A 21 -16.38 -14.14 -7.08
CA ALA A 21 -15.62 -13.19 -7.90
C ALA A 21 -15.06 -11.99 -7.09
N ALA A 22 -15.45 -11.79 -5.83
CA ALA A 22 -14.91 -10.71 -4.99
C ALA A 22 -13.48 -11.02 -4.51
N SER A 23 -13.20 -12.28 -4.19
CA SER A 23 -11.94 -12.71 -3.58
C SER A 23 -10.70 -12.61 -4.48
N GLU A 24 -10.85 -12.54 -5.81
CA GLU A 24 -9.71 -12.40 -6.74
C GLU A 24 -9.38 -10.94 -7.07
N LEU A 25 -10.40 -10.07 -7.16
CA LEU A 25 -10.24 -8.62 -7.38
C LEU A 25 -9.74 -7.88 -6.14
N ASP A 26 -10.04 -8.38 -4.94
CA ASP A 26 -9.57 -7.78 -3.68
C ASP A 26 -8.08 -8.00 -3.41
N ARG A 27 -7.45 -9.01 -4.01
CA ARG A 27 -6.03 -9.32 -3.73
C ARG A 27 -5.06 -8.25 -4.24
N PRO A 28 -5.12 -7.80 -5.51
CA PRO A 28 -4.26 -6.69 -5.96
C PRO A 28 -4.56 -5.40 -5.19
N ALA A 29 -5.82 -5.17 -4.79
CA ALA A 29 -6.20 -4.02 -3.97
C ALA A 29 -5.58 -4.09 -2.57
N GLN A 30 -5.62 -5.26 -1.92
CA GLN A 30 -5.01 -5.48 -0.61
C GLN A 30 -3.48 -5.40 -0.68
N GLN A 31 -2.87 -5.95 -1.72
CA GLN A 31 -1.43 -5.84 -1.97
C GLN A 31 -1.02 -4.37 -2.14
N ALA A 32 -1.73 -3.63 -3.00
CA ALA A 32 -1.48 -2.21 -3.22
C ALA A 32 -1.63 -1.38 -1.95
N LYS A 33 -2.61 -1.71 -1.09
CA LYS A 33 -2.79 -1.06 0.21
C LYS A 33 -1.60 -1.28 1.14
N LEU A 34 -1.09 -2.51 1.23
CA LEU A 34 0.08 -2.84 2.04
C LEU A 34 1.36 -2.21 1.48
N ASP A 35 1.53 -2.20 0.16
CA ASP A 35 2.66 -1.56 -0.51
C ASP A 35 2.65 -0.03 -0.31
N ALA A 36 1.47 0.60 -0.37
CA ALA A 36 1.31 2.01 -0.07
C ALA A 36 1.66 2.33 1.39
N ALA A 37 1.22 1.50 2.34
CA ALA A 37 1.58 1.65 3.75
C ALA A 37 3.09 1.52 3.98
N CYS A 38 3.75 0.58 3.29
CA CYS A 38 5.21 0.46 3.30
C CYS A 38 5.87 1.73 2.76
N GLN A 39 5.48 2.20 1.57
CA GLN A 39 6.05 3.41 0.96
C GLN A 39 5.88 4.64 1.85
N GLN A 40 4.70 4.81 2.46
CA GLN A 40 4.44 5.90 3.39
C GLN A 40 5.37 5.83 4.61
N ALA A 41 5.54 4.66 5.21
CA ALA A 41 6.44 4.48 6.35
C ALA A 41 7.91 4.77 5.97
N GLN A 42 8.33 4.37 4.77
CA GLN A 42 9.66 4.70 4.25
C GLN A 42 9.85 6.21 4.09
N GLN A 43 8.87 6.90 3.51
CA GLN A 43 8.89 8.36 3.35
C GLN A 43 8.93 9.08 4.69
N GLN A 44 8.09 8.68 5.65
CA GLN A 44 8.07 9.27 6.99
C GLN A 44 9.44 9.14 7.69
N LEU A 45 10.09 7.98 7.59
CA LEU A 45 11.40 7.77 8.21
C LEU A 45 12.49 8.62 7.54
N VAL A 46 12.42 8.77 6.22
CA VAL A 46 13.29 9.69 5.47
C VAL A 46 13.08 11.14 5.90
N GLU A 47 11.83 11.59 5.99
CA GLU A 47 11.48 12.96 6.39
C GLU A 47 11.92 13.25 7.82
N GLN A 48 11.68 12.33 8.75
CA GLN A 48 12.16 12.45 10.13
C GLN A 48 13.69 12.53 10.18
N GLY A 49 14.38 11.64 9.47
CA GLY A 49 15.84 11.66 9.39
C GLY A 49 16.40 12.92 8.73
N LYS A 50 15.68 13.50 7.76
CA LYS A 50 16.01 14.77 7.13
C LYS A 50 15.91 15.90 8.16
N GLN A 51 14.77 15.99 8.85
CA GLN A 51 14.52 17.05 9.81
C GLN A 51 15.53 17.00 10.96
N GLN A 52 15.83 15.81 11.49
CA GLN A 52 16.85 15.64 12.53
C GLN A 52 18.23 16.19 12.12
N ARG A 53 18.63 15.99 10.85
CA ARG A 53 19.91 16.51 10.34
C ARG A 53 19.88 18.02 10.12
N ILE A 54 18.77 18.56 9.61
CA ILE A 54 18.58 20.01 9.48
C ILE A 54 18.66 20.67 10.87
N ASP A 55 17.96 20.12 11.86
CA ASP A 55 17.95 20.63 13.23
C ASP A 55 19.34 20.54 13.86
N ALA A 56 20.07 19.45 13.63
CA ALA A 56 21.45 19.30 14.08
C ALA A 56 22.38 20.33 13.43
N CYS A 57 22.23 20.59 12.13
CA CYS A 57 22.99 21.61 11.41
C CYS A 57 22.72 23.02 11.95
N ILE A 58 21.46 23.35 12.22
CA ILE A 58 21.08 24.65 12.81
C ILE A 58 21.66 24.79 14.22
N LYS A 59 21.56 23.74 15.05
CA LYS A 59 22.13 23.71 16.41
C LYS A 59 23.66 23.87 16.41
N ALA A 60 24.33 23.38 15.38
CA ALA A 60 25.77 23.56 15.18
C ALA A 60 26.15 24.98 14.69
N GLY A 61 25.20 25.90 14.54
CA GLY A 61 25.42 27.28 14.08
C GLY A 61 25.23 27.48 12.58
N GLY A 62 24.74 26.47 11.85
CA GLY A 62 24.42 26.58 10.44
C GLY A 62 23.22 27.50 10.17
N LYS A 63 23.25 28.21 9.04
CA LYS A 63 22.09 29.01 8.58
C LYS A 63 20.98 28.06 8.10
N ALA A 64 19.74 28.27 8.58
CA ALA A 64 18.60 27.41 8.26
C ALA A 64 18.42 27.13 6.75
N ALA A 65 18.47 28.17 5.91
CA ALA A 65 18.34 28.00 4.46
C ALA A 65 19.46 27.13 3.85
N LYS A 66 20.68 27.24 4.37
CA LYS A 66 21.83 26.44 3.90
C LYS A 66 21.71 24.99 4.36
N CYS A 67 21.32 24.76 5.62
CA CYS A 67 21.04 23.42 6.14
C CYS A 67 19.91 22.73 5.37
N GLN A 68 18.83 23.44 5.05
CA GLN A 68 17.73 22.90 4.25
C GLN A 68 18.17 22.50 2.84
N GLN A 69 19.01 23.34 2.20
CA GLN A 69 19.56 23.04 0.87
C GLN A 69 20.51 21.83 0.90
N GLU A 70 21.35 21.72 1.93
CA GLU A 70 22.30 20.62 2.10
C GLU A 70 21.60 19.26 2.23
N PHE A 71 20.48 19.20 2.95
CA PHE A 71 19.70 17.98 3.12
C PHE A 71 18.50 17.89 2.16
N ALA A 72 18.44 18.71 1.10
CA ALA A 72 17.31 18.73 0.18
C ALA A 72 17.12 17.38 -0.55
N SER A 73 18.23 16.73 -0.92
CA SER A 73 18.28 15.41 -1.55
C SER A 73 18.27 14.24 -0.55
N PHE A 74 18.09 14.49 0.74
CA PHE A 74 18.15 13.43 1.75
C PHE A 74 17.07 12.37 1.50
N GLY A 75 17.50 11.11 1.46
CA GLY A 75 16.64 9.94 1.18
C GLY A 75 16.18 9.81 -0.27
N GLN A 76 16.66 10.66 -1.18
CA GLN A 76 16.63 10.34 -2.60
C GLN A 76 17.58 9.17 -2.89
N ARG A 77 17.34 8.46 -4.00
CA ARG A 77 18.25 7.40 -4.45
C ARG A 77 19.61 8.00 -4.78
N GLU A 78 20.60 7.81 -3.90
CA GLU A 78 22.00 8.10 -4.22
C GLU A 78 22.60 6.91 -4.97
N GLY A 79 22.56 6.99 -6.31
CA GLY A 79 23.06 5.95 -7.21
C GLY A 79 22.31 4.61 -7.03
N ASN A 80 23.06 3.53 -6.82
CA ASN A 80 22.51 2.19 -6.62
C ASN A 80 22.31 1.83 -5.13
N LYS A 81 22.65 2.72 -4.18
CA LYS A 81 22.41 2.51 -2.76
C LYS A 81 20.99 2.94 -2.43
N ARG A 82 20.09 1.97 -2.34
CA ARG A 82 18.79 2.17 -1.73
C ARG A 82 18.95 1.94 -0.22
N PRO A 83 18.57 2.89 0.65
CA PRO A 83 18.56 2.62 2.08
C PRO A 83 17.65 1.40 2.34
N ASP A 84 18.11 0.46 3.19
CA ASP A 84 17.34 -0.74 3.51
C ASP A 84 16.19 -0.39 4.46
N LEU A 85 15.14 0.17 3.86
CA LEU A 85 13.91 0.55 4.55
C LEU A 85 12.86 -0.58 4.49
N ASN A 86 13.25 -1.78 4.07
CA ASN A 86 12.33 -2.91 3.98
C ASN A 86 12.12 -3.60 5.33
N ASN A 87 12.96 -3.32 6.33
CA ASN A 87 12.80 -3.84 7.70
C ASN A 87 11.66 -3.18 8.49
N LEU A 88 10.94 -2.22 7.91
CA LEU A 88 9.79 -1.61 8.55
C LEU A 88 8.63 -2.61 8.63
N ALA A 89 7.96 -2.68 9.78
CA ALA A 89 6.78 -3.53 9.99
C ALA A 89 5.76 -3.50 8.84
N PRO A 90 5.35 -2.34 8.28
CA PRO A 90 4.44 -2.30 7.14
C PRO A 90 5.02 -2.93 5.86
N CYS A 91 6.34 -2.81 5.65
CA CYS A 91 7.02 -3.45 4.52
C CYS A 91 7.15 -4.97 4.72
N GLN A 92 7.42 -5.41 5.94
CA GLN A 92 7.39 -6.84 6.29
C GLN A 92 6.01 -7.45 6.10
N GLN A 93 4.94 -6.70 6.43
CA GLN A 93 3.57 -7.14 6.23
C GLN A 93 3.22 -7.25 4.74
N ALA A 94 3.63 -6.27 3.92
CA ALA A 94 3.49 -6.34 2.48
C ALA A 94 4.23 -7.56 1.89
N ASP A 95 5.46 -7.81 2.30
CA ASP A 95 6.23 -8.96 1.84
C ASP A 95 5.69 -10.31 2.34
N ALA A 96 5.20 -10.37 3.59
CA ALA A 96 4.55 -11.57 4.12
C ALA A 96 3.28 -11.91 3.34
N TYR A 97 2.46 -10.91 3.03
CA TYR A 97 1.26 -11.10 2.21
C TYR A 97 1.62 -11.59 0.81
N ARG A 98 2.64 -11.01 0.15
CA ARG A 98 3.18 -11.52 -1.13
C ARG A 98 3.69 -12.95 -1.06
N LYS A 99 4.38 -13.33 0.02
CA LYS A 99 4.98 -14.66 0.20
C LYS A 99 3.94 -15.73 0.52
N SER A 100 2.88 -15.38 1.23
CA SER A 100 1.75 -16.28 1.53
C SER A 100 1.08 -16.85 0.27
N TYR A 101 1.33 -16.23 -0.89
CA TYR A 101 0.83 -16.68 -2.18
C TYR A 101 1.76 -17.62 -2.95
N ARG A 102 3.07 -17.66 -2.63
CA ARG A 102 4.03 -18.53 -3.34
C ARG A 102 4.11 -19.95 -2.78
N GLN A 103 3.29 -20.26 -1.78
CA GLN A 103 3.11 -21.56 -1.16
C GLN A 103 1.80 -22.16 -1.65
#